data_AF-K9TRA6-F1
#
_entry.id   AF-K9TRA6-F1
#
_cell.length_a   1.000
_cell.length_b   1.000
_cell.length_c   1.000
_cell.angle_alpha   90.00
_cell.angle_beta   90.00
_cell.angle_gamma   90.00
#
_symmetry.space_group_name_H-M   'P 1'
#
loop_
_entity.id
_entity.type
_entity.pdbx_description
1 polymer ?
#
loop_
_entity_poly.entity_id
_entity_poly.type
_entity_poly.pdbx_seq_one_letter_code
_entity_poly.pdbx_strand_id
1 'polypeptide(L)' 'MAPATYSQFIRFLQEELAISTASIAFAERICGTFGLHSRELDYSTLPMVLWQYGFVTIDQLERIFDWQETTPTTT' A
#
# COMPACT_ATOMS: atom_id res chain seq x y z
N MET A 1 11.79 -15.22 10.14
CA MET A 1 10.38 -14.95 9.78
C MET A 1 10.42 -14.08 8.54
N ALA A 2 9.60 -14.40 7.52
CA ALA A 2 9.75 -13.88 6.16
C ALA A 2 9.59 -12.35 6.09
N PRO A 3 10.25 -11.67 5.13
CA PRO A 3 10.03 -10.24 4.88
C PRO A 3 8.55 -10.00 4.60
N ALA A 4 8.02 -8.85 5.02
CA ALA A 4 6.67 -8.46 4.65
C ALA A 4 6.65 -8.19 3.13
N THR A 5 6.27 -9.21 2.38
CA THR A 5 6.18 -9.13 0.93
C THR A 5 5.00 -8.25 0.55
N TYR A 6 5.09 -7.52 -0.55
CA TYR A 6 3.99 -6.80 -1.20
C TYR A 6 2.64 -7.55 -1.16
N SER A 7 2.64 -8.88 -1.32
CA SER A 7 1.45 -9.72 -1.22
C SER A 7 0.73 -9.67 0.14
N GLN A 8 1.47 -9.53 1.26
CA GLN A 8 0.89 -9.38 2.59
C GLN A 8 0.25 -8.00 2.76
N PHE A 9 0.88 -6.96 2.19
CA PHE A 9 0.35 -5.61 2.19
C PHE A 9 -0.98 -5.53 1.42
N ILE A 10 -1.04 -6.15 0.24
CA ILE A 10 -2.29 -6.22 -0.54
C ILE A 10 -3.38 -6.97 0.21
N ARG A 11 -3.05 -8.06 0.92
CA ARG A 11 -4.02 -8.78 1.75
C ARG A 11 -4.55 -7.92 2.90
N PHE A 12 -3.67 -7.19 3.58
CA PHE A 12 -4.07 -6.24 4.62
C PHE A 12 -5.04 -5.18 4.09
N LEU A 13 -4.73 -4.58 2.94
CA LEU A 13 -5.63 -3.62 2.28
C LEU A 13 -7.01 -4.22 1.95
N GLN A 14 -7.06 -5.48 1.52
CA GLN A 14 -8.32 -6.15 1.16
C GLN A 14 -9.13 -6.62 2.38
N GLU A 15 -8.47 -7.19 3.39
CA GLU A 15 -9.16 -7.80 4.54
C GLU A 15 -9.38 -6.80 5.68
N GLU A 16 -8.36 -6.02 6.05
CA GLU A 16 -8.42 -5.11 7.21
C GLU A 16 -9.01 -3.73 6.88
N LEU A 17 -8.81 -3.27 5.64
CA LEU A 17 -9.33 -2.00 5.15
C LEU A 17 -10.54 -2.15 4.22
N ALA A 18 -10.94 -3.38 3.88
CA ALA A 18 -12.02 -3.68 2.95
C ALA A 18 -11.89 -2.98 1.58
N ILE A 19 -10.66 -2.71 1.13
CA ILE A 19 -10.41 -2.06 -0.15
C ILE A 19 -10.62 -3.07 -1.28
N SER A 20 -11.44 -2.68 -2.25
CA SER A 20 -11.68 -3.51 -3.43
C SER A 20 -10.40 -3.68 -4.25
N THR A 21 -10.17 -4.88 -4.76
CA THR A 21 -9.04 -5.20 -5.64
C THR A 21 -8.97 -4.27 -6.85
N ALA A 22 -10.10 -3.75 -7.33
CA ALA A 22 -10.15 -2.77 -8.41
C ALA A 22 -9.48 -1.44 -8.05
N SER A 23 -9.66 -0.95 -6.81
CA SER A 23 -9.02 0.26 -6.31
C SER A 23 -7.51 0.10 -6.15
N ILE A 24 -7.09 -1.09 -5.69
CA ILE A 24 -5.66 -1.45 -5.58
C ILE A 24 -5.01 -1.49 -6.97
N ALA A 25 -5.61 -2.19 -7.92
CA ALA A 25 -5.11 -2.28 -9.30
C ALA A 25 -5.06 -0.89 -9.98
N PHE A 26 -6.01 -0.01 -9.67
CA PHE A 26 -5.98 1.37 -10.12
C PHE A 26 -4.77 2.12 -9.53
N ALA A 27 -4.57 2.04 -8.20
CA ALA A 27 -3.44 2.68 -7.54
C ALA A 27 -2.08 2.17 -8.04
N GLU A 28 -1.94 0.86 -8.29
CA GLU A 28 -0.73 0.26 -8.88
C GLU A 28 -0.45 0.81 -10.28
N ARG A 29 -1.48 0.90 -11.13
CA ARG A 29 -1.35 1.43 -12.49
C ARG A 29 -0.93 2.90 -12.48
N ILE A 30 -1.46 3.67 -11.55
CA ILE A 30 -1.09 5.07 -11.36
C ILE A 30 0.37 5.19 -10.89
N CYS A 31 0.81 4.36 -9.94
CA CYS A 31 2.22 4.31 -9.53
C CYS A 31 3.16 4.03 -10.73
N GLY A 32 2.80 3.06 -11.58
CA GLY A 32 3.52 2.75 -12.82
C GLY A 32 3.54 3.89 -13.84
N THR A 33 2.48 4.74 -13.89
CA THR A 33 2.44 5.89 -14.82
C THR A 33 3.29 7.07 -14.35
N PHE A 34 3.55 7.19 -13.05
CA PHE A 34 4.40 8.25 -12.48
C PHE A 34 5.90 7.99 -12.67
N GLY A 35 6.29 6.96 -13.42
CA GLY A 35 7.70 6.61 -13.64
C GLY A 35 8.38 5.99 -12.42
N LEU A 36 7.60 5.62 -11.40
CA LEU A 36 8.03 4.99 -10.15
C LEU A 36 8.14 3.48 -10.34
N HIS A 37 8.79 3.05 -11.43
CA HIS A 37 9.11 1.66 -11.72
C HIS A 37 10.52 1.33 -11.22
N SER A 38 10.87 1.85 -10.03
CA SER A 38 12.01 1.37 -9.27
C SER A 38 11.57 0.10 -8.54
N ARG A 39 12.43 -0.90 -8.57
CA ARG A 39 12.19 -2.28 -8.08
C ARG A 39 11.89 -2.36 -6.57
N GLU A 40 12.06 -1.24 -5.88
CA GLU A 40 11.53 -0.93 -4.57
C GLU A 40 10.28 -0.08 -4.81
N LEU A 41 9.13 -0.74 -4.95
CA LEU A 41 7.85 -0.08 -4.71
C LEU A 41 7.94 0.47 -3.30
N ASP A 42 8.34 1.74 -3.16
CA ASP A 42 8.32 2.43 -1.89
C ASP A 42 6.92 2.26 -1.34
N TYR A 43 6.81 1.39 -0.34
CA TYR A 43 5.57 1.01 0.33
C TYR A 43 4.79 2.26 0.78
N SER A 44 5.48 3.38 0.92
CA SER A 44 4.99 4.73 1.20
C SER A 44 4.11 5.34 0.10
N THR A 45 4.27 4.99 -1.17
CA THR A 45 3.60 5.68 -2.30
C THR A 45 2.19 5.17 -2.56
N LEU A 46 1.98 3.85 -2.52
CA LEU A 46 0.66 3.24 -2.73
C LEU A 46 -0.42 3.76 -1.74
N PRO A 47 -0.15 3.88 -0.41
CA PRO A 47 -1.06 4.48 0.55
C PRO A 47 -1.41 5.93 0.19
N MET A 48 -0.41 6.72 -0.24
CA MET A 48 -0.63 8.12 -0.63
C MET A 48 -1.53 8.24 -1.85
N VAL A 49 -1.37 7.38 -2.86
CA VAL A 49 -2.25 7.35 -4.03
C VAL A 49 -3.67 6.96 -3.60
N LEU A 50 -3.82 5.91 -2.80
CA LEU A 50 -5.14 5.50 -2.30
C LEU A 50 -5.85 6.64 -1.56
N TRP A 51 -5.13 7.41 -0.75
CA TRP A 51 -5.68 8.56 -0.03
C TRP A 51 -6.03 9.73 -0.96
N GLN A 52 -5.13 10.05 -1.90
CA GLN A 52 -5.33 11.15 -2.84
C GLN A 52 -6.58 10.96 -3.73
N TYR A 53 -6.89 9.70 -4.07
CA TYR A 53 -8.10 9.36 -4.81
C TYR A 53 -9.34 9.10 -3.92
N GLY A 54 -9.20 9.15 -2.59
CA GLY A 54 -10.29 8.93 -1.65
C GLY A 54 -10.71 7.48 -1.48
N PHE A 55 -9.86 6.51 -1.86
CA PHE A 55 -10.10 5.08 -1.59
C PHE A 55 -9.85 4.70 -0.14
N VAL A 56 -9.04 5.48 0.57
CA VAL A 56 -8.82 5.36 2.03
C VAL A 56 -9.04 6.69 2.71
N THR A 57 -9.53 6.64 3.95
CA THR A 57 -9.60 7.80 4.83
C THR A 57 -8.27 8.01 5.53
N ILE A 58 -8.10 9.16 6.20
CA ILE A 58 -6.88 9.44 6.96
C ILE A 58 -6.66 8.40 8.08
N ASP A 59 -7.71 7.94 8.74
CA ASP A 59 -7.66 6.90 9.77
C ASP A 59 -7.13 5.57 9.21
N GLN A 60 -7.63 5.17 8.04
CA GLN A 60 -7.17 3.97 7.36
C GLN A 60 -5.74 4.14 6.82
N LEU A 61 -5.37 5.34 6.38
CA LEU A 61 -4.01 5.69 5.99
C LEU A 61 -3.04 5.54 7.17
N GLU A 62 -3.41 6.00 8.37
CA GLU A 62 -2.57 5.80 9.56
C GLU A 62 -2.41 4.32 9.91
N ARG A 63 -3.47 3.52 9.83
CA ARG A 63 -3.39 2.05 10.00
C ARG A 63 -2.44 1.40 9.00
N ILE A 64 -2.41 1.88 7.76
CA ILE A 64 -1.48 1.40 6.73
C ILE A 64 -0.03 1.71 7.12
N PHE A 65 0.26 2.93 7.56
CA PHE A 65 1.61 3.31 7.98
C PHE A 65 2.04 2.57 9.24
N ASP A 66 1.17 2.44 10.24
CA ASP A 66 1.42 1.65 11.44
C ASP A 66 1.71 0.17 11.11
N TRP A 67 0.95 -0.41 10.18
CA TRP A 67 1.23 -1.76 9.68
C TRP A 67 2.59 -1.86 8.99
N GLN A 68 2.99 -0.85 8.22
CA GLN A 68 4.30 -0.82 7.56
C GLN A 68 5.46 -0.68 8.56
N GLU A 69 5.33 0.16 9.59
CA GLU A 69 6.36 0.33 10.64
C GLU A 69 6.47 -0.89 11.56
N THR A 70 5.35 -1.57 11.83
CA THR A 70 5.34 -2.80 12.65
C THR A 70 5.87 -4.02 11.89
N THR A 71 5.93 -3.96 10.55
CA THR A 71 6.65 -4.98 9.77
C THR A 71 8.15 -4.72 9.85
N PRO A 72 8.98 -5.69 10.27
CA PRO A 72 10.41 -5.46 10.46
C PRO A 72 11.11 -5.23 9.11
N THR A 73 11.38 -3.97 8.80
CA THR A 73 12.23 -3.51 7.70
C THR A 73 13.66 -3.97 7.99
N THR A 74 14.07 -5.10 7.42
CA THR A 74 15.45 -5.59 7.56
C THR A 74 16.38 -4.62 6.80
N THR A 75 17.13 -3.82 7.57
CA THR A 75 18.28 -3.01 7.14
C THR A 75 19.34 -3.85 6.45
#